data_AF-A0A8J8B185-F1
#
_entry.id   AF-A0A8J8B185-F1
#
_cell.length_a   1.000
_cell.length_b   1.000
_cell.length_c   1.000
_cell.angle_alpha   90.00
_cell.angle_beta   90.00
_cell.angle_gamma   90.00
#
_symmetry.space_group_name_H-M   'P 1'
#
loop_
_entity.id
_entity.type
_entity.pdbx_description
1 polymer ?
#
loop_
_entity_poly.entity_id
_entity_poly.type
_entity_poly.pdbx_seq_one_letter_code
_entity_poly.pdbx_strand_id
1 'polypeptide(L)'
;MKIKRILPLCILCMLLFPTAVYAKSVPVTIPSFPVTVNRQTMESMYNQYPLLLYKDITYFPMAYDYARFLGVKANWYETCREYGEKSVLFVGVAEERAKELKIISTKTPNQKRYTATVAEYGIALNTTNPKKFLDNRKEEYPILNFRGITYFPLTWKFAVEEFGWEYSYDKQNGLRIESGNPFRPIISDGIIGSTLPRATWTDYYYGKEYYVEYPLSPFGNNDKFIVRKRGEPEREFSLGNQIQGDCYFNVTSEPSITDNIFSVECKKYTSDSGESRVLLKINLDTGKVVVEEDRAVGSSSRRSCVVCTKMVYL
;
A
#
# COMPACT_ATOMS: atom_id res chain seq x y z
N MET A 1 38.43 60.82 -28.21
CA MET A 1 38.88 59.76 -27.27
C MET A 1 37.93 59.76 -26.09
N LYS A 2 37.25 58.70 -25.62
CA LYS A 2 37.21 57.25 -25.86
C LYS A 2 35.77 56.80 -25.64
N ILE A 3 35.28 55.87 -26.47
CA ILE A 3 34.01 55.15 -26.29
C ILE A 3 34.13 54.25 -25.05
N LYS A 4 33.22 54.41 -24.07
CA LYS A 4 32.98 53.40 -23.04
C LYS A 4 31.64 52.73 -23.33
N ARG A 5 31.71 51.49 -23.80
CA ARG A 5 30.58 50.58 -24.01
C ARG A 5 29.95 50.27 -22.66
N ILE A 6 28.70 50.68 -22.44
CA ILE A 6 27.87 50.18 -21.35
C ILE A 6 27.00 49.08 -21.97
N LEU A 7 27.33 47.83 -21.66
CA LEU A 7 26.57 46.64 -22.03
C LEU A 7 25.32 46.58 -21.12
N PRO A 8 24.09 46.41 -21.63
CA PRO A 8 22.91 46.32 -20.79
C PRO A 8 22.82 44.92 -20.18
N LEU A 9 23.07 44.84 -18.87
CA LEU A 9 22.88 43.68 -18.01
C LEU A 9 21.37 43.49 -17.73
N CYS A 10 20.56 43.15 -18.74
CA CYS A 10 19.10 42.99 -18.57
C CYS A 10 18.49 41.72 -19.19
N ILE A 11 19.28 40.70 -19.56
CA ILE A 11 18.73 39.47 -20.16
C ILE A 11 19.36 38.23 -19.49
N LEU A 12 19.09 38.04 -18.20
CA LEU A 12 19.26 36.74 -17.54
C LEU A 12 18.37 36.62 -16.29
N CYS A 13 17.10 37.00 -16.41
CA CYS A 13 16.09 36.78 -15.37
C CYS A 13 14.78 36.26 -15.97
N MET A 14 14.89 35.45 -17.03
CA MET A 14 13.76 34.76 -17.65
C MET A 14 13.81 33.28 -17.27
N LEU A 15 12.72 32.81 -16.65
CA LEU A 15 12.28 31.41 -16.55
C LEU A 15 12.80 30.58 -15.38
N LEU A 16 12.52 31.03 -14.14
CA LEU A 16 12.14 30.09 -13.07
C LEU A 16 10.63 30.19 -12.87
N PHE A 17 9.87 29.80 -13.89
CA PHE A 17 8.46 29.49 -13.66
C PHE A 17 8.40 28.14 -12.95
N PRO A 18 7.75 28.01 -11.79
CA PRO A 18 7.44 26.70 -11.26
C PRO A 18 6.62 25.97 -12.31
N THR A 19 7.13 24.88 -12.85
CA THR A 19 6.34 23.99 -13.69
C THR A 19 5.25 23.42 -12.80
N ALA A 20 4.03 23.93 -12.93
CA ALA A 20 2.86 23.29 -12.33
C ALA A 20 2.78 21.87 -12.92
N VAL A 21 3.12 20.88 -12.12
CA VAL A 21 2.88 19.48 -12.47
C VAL A 21 1.38 19.29 -12.34
N TYR A 22 0.70 19.15 -13.47
CA TYR A 22 -0.73 18.84 -13.50
C TYR A 22 -0.93 17.34 -13.36
N ALA A 23 -1.87 16.96 -12.49
CA ALA A 23 -2.30 15.59 -12.35
C ALA A 23 -2.71 15.01 -13.72
N LYS A 24 -2.07 13.90 -14.09
CA LYS A 24 -2.31 13.24 -15.38
C LYS A 24 -3.78 12.83 -15.48
N SER A 25 -4.50 13.39 -16.44
CA SER A 25 -5.89 13.01 -16.73
C SER A 25 -5.96 11.71 -17.54
N VAL A 26 -6.96 10.88 -17.24
CA VAL A 26 -7.22 9.61 -17.91
C VAL A 26 -8.70 9.45 -18.23
N PRO A 27 -9.05 8.92 -19.42
CA PRO A 27 -10.44 8.62 -19.74
C PRO A 27 -10.89 7.39 -18.95
N VAL A 28 -12.10 7.46 -18.40
CA VAL A 28 -12.74 6.35 -17.68
C VAL A 28 -14.17 6.15 -18.18
N THR A 29 -14.68 4.94 -18.02
CA THR A 29 -16.06 4.58 -18.36
C THR A 29 -16.80 4.03 -17.15
N ILE A 30 -18.12 3.91 -17.23
CA ILE A 30 -18.89 3.10 -16.27
C ILE A 30 -18.89 1.65 -16.76
N PRO A 31 -18.61 0.65 -15.90
CA PRO A 31 -18.70 -0.76 -16.26
C PRO A 31 -20.06 -1.10 -16.87
N SER A 32 -20.05 -1.80 -18.01
CA SER A 32 -21.27 -2.29 -18.67
C SER A 32 -21.65 -3.71 -18.27
N PHE A 33 -20.93 -4.28 -17.32
CA PHE A 33 -21.13 -5.63 -16.78
C PHE A 33 -21.47 -5.53 -15.28
N PRO A 34 -22.18 -6.52 -14.72
CA PRO A 34 -22.52 -6.51 -13.30
C PRO A 34 -21.25 -6.58 -12.44
N VAL A 35 -21.25 -5.79 -11.37
CA VAL A 35 -20.25 -5.88 -10.31
C VAL A 35 -20.97 -6.08 -9.00
N THR A 36 -20.62 -7.14 -8.28
CA THR A 36 -21.21 -7.47 -6.99
C THR A 36 -20.16 -7.33 -5.91
N VAL A 37 -20.47 -6.55 -4.87
CA VAL A 37 -19.59 -6.34 -3.72
C VAL A 37 -20.36 -6.73 -2.47
N ASN A 38 -19.84 -7.67 -1.69
CA ASN A 38 -20.47 -8.21 -0.49
C ASN A 38 -21.91 -8.69 -0.73
N ARG A 39 -22.11 -9.44 -1.82
CA ARG A 39 -23.42 -9.90 -2.31
C ARG A 39 -24.42 -8.80 -2.71
N GLN A 40 -24.00 -7.52 -2.73
CA GLN A 40 -24.81 -6.41 -3.22
C GLN A 40 -24.37 -6.02 -4.63
N THR A 41 -25.30 -6.03 -5.58
CA THR A 41 -25.04 -5.50 -6.94
C THR A 41 -24.86 -3.99 -6.89
N MET A 42 -23.79 -3.52 -7.50
CA MET A 42 -23.41 -2.10 -7.46
C MET A 42 -24.26 -1.27 -8.42
N GLU A 43 -25.00 -0.32 -7.87
CA GLU A 43 -25.76 0.68 -8.63
C GLU A 43 -24.80 1.73 -9.22
N SER A 44 -25.03 2.10 -10.49
CA SER A 44 -24.14 3.03 -11.22
C SER A 44 -24.88 4.17 -11.93
N MET A 45 -26.18 4.03 -12.22
CA MET A 45 -26.93 5.02 -12.99
C MET A 45 -27.14 6.31 -12.18
N TYR A 46 -27.50 6.22 -10.91
CA TYR A 46 -27.76 7.38 -10.06
C TYR A 46 -26.78 7.52 -8.91
N ASN A 47 -25.78 6.66 -8.81
CA ASN A 47 -24.75 6.74 -7.80
C ASN A 47 -23.85 7.99 -7.99
N GLN A 48 -23.70 8.84 -6.96
CA GLN A 48 -22.76 9.97 -6.98
C GLN A 48 -21.31 9.55 -7.20
N TYR A 49 -20.94 8.36 -6.74
CA TYR A 49 -19.62 7.75 -6.87
C TYR A 49 -19.77 6.38 -7.54
N PRO A 50 -20.11 6.34 -8.83
CA PRO A 50 -20.29 5.09 -9.56
C PRO A 50 -18.94 4.38 -9.67
N LEU A 51 -18.96 3.06 -9.85
CA LEU A 51 -17.73 2.35 -10.22
C LEU A 51 -17.18 2.90 -11.53
N LEU A 52 -15.85 2.92 -11.63
CA LEU A 52 -15.17 3.33 -12.85
C LEU A 52 -14.51 2.12 -13.51
N LEU A 53 -14.32 2.20 -14.82
CA LEU A 53 -13.56 1.24 -15.61
C LEU A 53 -12.43 2.00 -16.31
N TYR A 54 -11.19 1.59 -16.06
CA TYR A 54 -9.99 2.13 -16.69
C TYR A 54 -9.05 0.98 -17.05
N LYS A 55 -8.64 0.92 -18.32
CA LYS A 55 -7.88 -0.21 -18.88
C LYS A 55 -8.47 -1.57 -18.50
N ASP A 56 -9.80 -1.69 -18.63
CA ASP A 56 -10.58 -2.89 -18.33
C ASP A 56 -10.52 -3.37 -16.87
N ILE A 57 -9.98 -2.56 -15.95
CA ILE A 57 -10.02 -2.80 -14.50
C ILE A 57 -11.12 -1.95 -13.88
N THR A 58 -11.91 -2.57 -13.01
CA THR A 58 -12.93 -1.89 -12.19
C THR A 58 -12.28 -1.16 -11.03
N TYR A 59 -12.73 0.05 -10.78
CA TYR A 59 -12.24 0.94 -9.73
C TYR A 59 -13.37 1.26 -8.75
N PHE A 60 -13.06 1.11 -7.46
CA PHE A 60 -14.00 1.30 -6.36
C PHE A 60 -13.70 2.58 -5.57
N PRO A 61 -14.71 3.43 -5.28
CA PRO A 61 -14.51 4.66 -4.52
C PRO A 61 -14.20 4.38 -3.05
N MET A 62 -13.24 5.10 -2.49
CA MET A 62 -12.89 5.06 -1.05
C MET A 62 -13.48 6.24 -0.29
N ALA A 63 -14.74 6.60 -0.61
CA ALA A 63 -15.54 7.47 0.24
C ALA A 63 -15.96 6.73 1.53
N TYR A 64 -16.33 7.46 2.58
CA TYR A 64 -16.54 6.89 3.93
C TYR A 64 -17.42 5.63 3.96
N ASP A 65 -18.67 5.70 3.48
CA ASP A 65 -19.60 4.56 3.51
C ASP A 65 -19.12 3.41 2.61
N TYR A 66 -18.45 3.72 1.51
CA TYR A 66 -17.92 2.74 0.56
C TYR A 66 -16.74 1.96 1.14
N ALA A 67 -15.78 2.67 1.74
CA ALA A 67 -14.64 2.08 2.43
C ALA A 67 -15.13 1.19 3.59
N ARG A 68 -16.04 1.71 4.44
CA ARG A 68 -16.60 0.96 5.57
C ARG A 68 -17.41 -0.25 5.12
N PHE A 69 -18.08 -0.20 3.97
CA PHE A 69 -18.76 -1.35 3.37
C PHE A 69 -17.78 -2.46 2.99
N LEU A 70 -16.57 -2.10 2.54
CA LEU A 70 -15.48 -3.05 2.31
C LEU A 70 -14.72 -3.45 3.59
N GLY A 71 -15.06 -2.91 4.76
CA GLY A 71 -14.36 -3.20 6.01
C GLY A 71 -13.00 -2.50 6.14
N VAL A 72 -12.80 -1.41 5.39
CA VAL A 72 -11.61 -0.56 5.46
C VAL A 72 -11.98 0.87 5.86
N LYS A 73 -10.99 1.62 6.37
CA LYS A 73 -11.08 3.06 6.62
C LYS A 73 -10.17 3.80 5.65
N ALA A 74 -10.56 5.03 5.33
CA ALA A 74 -9.83 5.95 4.47
C ALA A 74 -9.69 7.27 5.23
N ASN A 75 -8.51 7.52 5.79
CA ASN A 75 -8.25 8.67 6.66
C ASN A 75 -7.28 9.64 6.00
N TRP A 76 -7.69 10.90 5.91
CA TRP A 76 -6.87 11.96 5.34
C TRP A 76 -6.03 12.65 6.39
N TYR A 77 -4.74 12.80 6.07
CA TYR A 77 -3.80 13.63 6.81
C TYR A 77 -3.35 14.76 5.89
N GLU A 78 -3.71 16.00 6.20
CA GLU A 78 -3.43 17.16 5.34
C GLU A 78 -1.92 17.40 5.18
N THR A 79 -1.16 17.14 6.24
CA THR A 79 0.29 17.34 6.29
C THR A 79 0.97 16.14 6.94
N CYS A 80 1.85 15.49 6.19
CA CYS A 80 2.74 14.45 6.70
C CYS A 80 4.20 14.91 6.54
N ARG A 81 4.90 15.11 7.66
CA ARG A 81 6.30 15.59 7.67
C ARG A 81 7.23 14.62 6.93
N GLU A 82 7.09 13.32 7.19
CA GLU A 82 7.89 12.27 6.57
C GLU A 82 7.64 12.12 5.06
N TYR A 83 6.54 12.70 4.57
CA TYR A 83 6.20 12.77 3.15
C TYR A 83 6.33 14.20 2.58
N GLY A 84 7.29 14.98 3.10
CA GLY A 84 7.64 16.29 2.57
C GLY A 84 6.54 17.33 2.75
N GLU A 85 5.84 17.29 3.88
CA GLU A 85 4.75 18.22 4.25
C GLU A 85 3.58 18.21 3.25
N LYS A 86 3.34 17.06 2.62
CA LYS A 86 2.21 16.85 1.70
C LYS A 86 1.13 16.00 2.34
N SER A 87 -0.05 16.05 1.73
CA SER A 87 -1.19 15.23 2.16
C SER A 87 -0.95 13.75 1.90
N VAL A 88 -1.41 12.93 2.83
CA VAL A 88 -1.35 11.47 2.77
C VAL A 88 -2.73 10.91 3.07
N LEU A 89 -3.18 9.98 2.24
CA LEU A 89 -4.34 9.14 2.50
C LEU A 89 -3.86 7.83 3.11
N PHE A 90 -4.29 7.54 4.34
CA PHE A 90 -4.18 6.21 4.91
C PHE A 90 -5.38 5.36 4.50
N VAL A 91 -5.11 4.14 4.03
CA VAL A 91 -6.15 3.12 3.80
C VAL A 91 -5.73 1.82 4.47
N GLY A 92 -6.58 1.31 5.36
CA GLY A 92 -6.34 0.05 6.05
C GLY A 92 -7.61 -0.48 6.72
N VAL A 93 -7.48 -1.53 7.52
CA VAL A 93 -8.66 -2.13 8.18
C VAL A 93 -9.38 -1.13 9.08
N ALA A 94 -10.70 -1.16 8.96
CA ALA A 94 -11.60 -0.38 9.79
C ALA A 94 -11.93 -1.12 11.09
N GLU A 95 -12.09 -0.36 12.17
CA GLU A 95 -12.56 -0.83 13.48
C GLU A 95 -13.97 -1.41 13.39
N GLU A 96 -14.80 -0.78 12.56
CA GLU A 96 -16.19 -1.16 12.32
C GLU A 96 -16.49 -1.23 10.83
N ARG A 97 -17.29 -2.23 10.46
CA ARG A 97 -17.72 -2.49 9.10
C ARG A 97 -19.19 -2.13 8.91
N ALA A 98 -19.52 -1.51 7.78
CA ALA A 98 -20.90 -1.30 7.38
C ALA A 98 -21.50 -2.60 6.81
N LYS A 99 -22.69 -2.98 7.30
CA LYS A 99 -23.42 -4.17 6.80
C LYS A 99 -24.03 -3.95 5.42
N GLU A 100 -24.38 -2.71 5.11
CA GLU A 100 -25.04 -2.29 3.87
C GLU A 100 -24.36 -1.03 3.34
N LEU A 101 -24.32 -0.89 2.02
CA LEU A 101 -23.79 0.30 1.39
C LEU A 101 -24.84 1.42 1.34
N LYS A 102 -24.51 2.57 1.92
CA LYS A 102 -25.30 3.79 1.78
C LYS A 102 -24.87 4.55 0.54
N ILE A 103 -25.66 4.44 -0.52
CA ILE A 103 -25.42 5.15 -1.78
C ILE A 103 -25.98 6.57 -1.69
N ILE A 104 -25.16 7.56 -2.04
CA ILE A 104 -25.63 8.93 -2.24
C ILE A 104 -26.07 9.06 -3.69
N SER A 105 -27.35 9.35 -3.91
CA SER A 105 -27.92 9.44 -5.26
C SER A 105 -27.82 10.84 -5.86
N THR A 106 -27.59 10.90 -7.17
CA THR A 106 -27.65 12.11 -8.00
C THR A 106 -29.03 12.29 -8.61
N LYS A 107 -29.40 13.54 -8.92
CA LYS A 107 -30.67 13.85 -9.60
C LYS A 107 -30.66 13.45 -11.08
N THR A 108 -29.49 13.49 -11.70
CA THR A 108 -29.30 13.15 -13.12
C THR A 108 -28.56 11.83 -13.24
N PRO A 109 -28.86 11.03 -14.28
CA PRO A 109 -28.14 9.79 -14.51
C PRO A 109 -26.69 10.07 -14.91
N ASN A 110 -25.78 9.18 -14.51
CA ASN A 110 -24.40 9.27 -14.92
C ASN A 110 -24.24 9.01 -16.43
N GLN A 111 -23.26 9.70 -17.01
CA GLN A 111 -22.81 9.52 -18.39
C GLN A 111 -21.98 8.25 -18.50
N LYS A 112 -21.89 7.68 -19.71
CA LYS A 112 -21.08 6.48 -19.95
C LYS A 112 -19.57 6.71 -19.84
N ARG A 113 -19.11 7.97 -19.96
CA ARG A 113 -17.70 8.36 -20.04
C ARG A 113 -17.43 9.56 -19.16
N TYR A 114 -16.27 9.57 -18.53
CA TYR A 114 -15.76 10.66 -17.72
C TYR A 114 -14.24 10.79 -17.89
N THR A 115 -13.70 11.84 -17.27
CA THR A 115 -12.26 12.02 -17.07
C THR A 115 -11.97 11.94 -15.58
N ALA A 116 -11.02 11.11 -15.20
CA ALA A 116 -10.45 11.06 -13.86
C ALA A 116 -9.00 11.58 -13.91
N THR A 117 -8.40 11.83 -12.76
CA THR A 117 -6.96 12.16 -12.64
C THR A 117 -6.23 11.07 -11.90
N VAL A 118 -4.94 10.88 -12.20
CA VAL A 118 -4.06 10.05 -11.37
C VAL A 118 -3.82 10.77 -10.05
N ALA A 119 -3.99 10.07 -8.92
CA ALA A 119 -3.75 10.63 -7.61
C ALA A 119 -2.26 10.94 -7.38
N GLU A 120 -1.96 12.15 -6.88
CA GLU A 120 -0.57 12.63 -6.69
C GLU A 120 -0.16 12.83 -5.21
N TYR A 121 -1.10 12.68 -4.27
CA TYR A 121 -0.85 12.68 -2.84
C TYR A 121 -0.21 11.36 -2.37
N GLY A 122 0.30 11.34 -1.13
CA GLY A 122 0.85 10.13 -0.55
C GLY A 122 -0.25 9.11 -0.25
N ILE A 123 0.07 7.83 -0.41
CA ILE A 123 -0.89 6.75 -0.19
C ILE A 123 -0.24 5.72 0.72
N ALA A 124 -0.72 5.65 1.95
CA ALA A 124 -0.26 4.73 2.97
C ALA A 124 -1.22 3.54 3.05
N LEU A 125 -0.85 2.41 2.46
CA LEU A 125 -1.67 1.18 2.46
C LEU A 125 -1.21 0.23 3.53
N ASN A 126 -2.09 -0.05 4.50
CA ASN A 126 -1.82 -0.89 5.66
C ASN A 126 -0.43 -0.66 6.28
N THR A 127 0.03 0.59 6.32
CA THR A 127 1.35 0.90 6.85
C THR A 127 1.39 2.33 7.37
N THR A 128 2.20 2.53 8.40
CA THR A 128 2.60 3.86 8.87
C THR A 128 4.05 4.16 8.54
N ASN A 129 4.77 3.22 7.91
CA ASN A 129 6.15 3.40 7.50
C ASN A 129 6.21 4.21 6.19
N PRO A 130 6.72 5.45 6.22
CA PRO A 130 6.75 6.33 5.04
C PRO A 130 7.54 5.76 3.87
N LYS A 131 8.52 4.88 4.13
CA LYS A 131 9.31 4.20 3.10
C LYS A 131 8.50 3.18 2.30
N LYS A 132 7.35 2.74 2.83
CA LYS A 132 6.43 1.80 2.21
C LYS A 132 5.18 2.46 1.63
N PHE A 133 5.12 3.80 1.63
CA PHE A 133 4.02 4.48 0.93
C PHE A 133 4.06 4.13 -0.55
N LEU A 134 2.88 3.89 -1.12
CA LEU A 134 2.73 3.43 -2.49
C LEU A 134 3.23 4.50 -3.46
N ASP A 135 4.16 4.11 -4.34
CA ASP A 135 4.53 4.93 -5.50
C ASP A 135 3.50 4.75 -6.62
N ASN A 136 2.39 5.48 -6.48
CA ASN A 136 1.24 5.38 -7.38
C ASN A 136 1.59 5.60 -8.87
N ARG A 137 2.68 6.31 -9.17
CA ARG A 137 3.09 6.62 -10.55
C ARG A 137 3.73 5.42 -11.26
N LYS A 138 4.22 4.45 -10.50
CA LYS A 138 4.82 3.20 -11.01
C LYS A 138 3.80 2.09 -11.19
N GLU A 139 2.58 2.25 -10.67
CA GLU A 139 1.52 1.27 -10.82
C GLU A 139 0.98 1.23 -12.26
N GLU A 140 0.80 0.02 -12.81
CA GLU A 140 0.19 -0.17 -14.14
C GLU A 140 -1.26 0.37 -14.18
N TYR A 141 -1.96 0.14 -13.06
CA TYR A 141 -3.30 0.60 -12.73
C TYR A 141 -3.19 1.56 -11.54
N PRO A 142 -2.86 2.84 -11.77
CA PRO A 142 -2.71 3.81 -10.70
C PRO A 142 -4.06 4.08 -10.04
N ILE A 143 -4.02 4.40 -8.75
CA ILE A 143 -5.13 4.96 -7.98
C ILE A 143 -5.53 6.31 -8.59
N LEU A 144 -6.83 6.49 -8.76
CA LEU A 144 -7.40 7.66 -9.43
C LEU A 144 -8.10 8.58 -8.44
N ASN A 145 -8.29 9.84 -8.83
CA ASN A 145 -9.23 10.75 -8.20
C ASN A 145 -10.34 11.09 -9.21
N PHE A 146 -11.59 10.98 -8.76
CA PHE A 146 -12.75 11.37 -9.53
C PHE A 146 -13.78 12.02 -8.60
N ARG A 147 -14.25 13.23 -8.97
CA ARG A 147 -15.15 14.05 -8.15
C ARG A 147 -14.62 14.28 -6.71
N GLY A 148 -13.30 14.43 -6.55
CA GLY A 148 -12.67 14.64 -5.25
C GLY A 148 -12.54 13.37 -4.40
N ILE A 149 -12.98 12.21 -4.88
CA ILE A 149 -12.87 10.93 -4.17
C ILE A 149 -11.77 10.07 -4.79
N THR A 150 -11.03 9.36 -3.94
CA THR A 150 -10.01 8.39 -4.33
C THR A 150 -10.64 7.08 -4.79
N TYR A 151 -10.20 6.53 -5.92
CA TYR A 151 -10.68 5.28 -6.48
C TYR A 151 -9.55 4.27 -6.57
N PHE A 152 -9.75 3.12 -5.95
CA PHE A 152 -8.80 2.02 -5.94
C PHE A 152 -9.11 1.01 -7.04
N PRO A 153 -8.11 0.54 -7.79
CA PRO A 153 -8.32 -0.55 -8.73
C PRO A 153 -8.57 -1.85 -7.96
N LEU A 154 -9.62 -2.58 -8.35
CA LEU A 154 -9.91 -3.92 -7.86
C LEU A 154 -9.07 -4.94 -8.63
N THR A 155 -7.74 -4.82 -8.53
CA THR A 155 -6.80 -5.83 -9.03
C THR A 155 -6.53 -6.90 -7.98
N TRP A 156 -5.93 -8.02 -8.38
CA TRP A 156 -5.49 -9.05 -7.45
C TRP A 156 -4.56 -8.51 -6.35
N LYS A 157 -3.60 -7.66 -6.73
CA LYS A 157 -2.66 -7.00 -5.80
C LYS A 157 -3.40 -6.25 -4.69
N PHE A 158 -4.36 -5.38 -5.02
CA PHE A 158 -5.06 -4.61 -3.98
C PHE A 158 -6.14 -5.44 -3.27
N ALA A 159 -7.01 -6.14 -4.01
CA ALA A 159 -8.12 -6.86 -3.38
C ALA A 159 -7.64 -8.04 -2.52
N VAL A 160 -6.76 -8.88 -3.08
CA VAL A 160 -6.37 -10.16 -2.45
C VAL A 160 -5.11 -10.02 -1.63
N GLU A 161 -4.04 -9.46 -2.19
CA GLU A 161 -2.74 -9.41 -1.50
C GLU A 161 -2.71 -8.32 -0.43
N GLU A 162 -3.17 -7.11 -0.74
CA GLU A 162 -3.18 -6.00 0.21
C GLU A 162 -4.30 -6.16 1.25
N PHE A 163 -5.56 -6.29 0.83
CA PHE A 163 -6.70 -6.29 1.78
C PHE A 163 -7.21 -7.68 2.18
N GLY A 164 -6.82 -8.75 1.48
CA GLY A 164 -7.20 -10.11 1.85
C GLY A 164 -8.63 -10.51 1.49
N TRP A 165 -9.29 -9.77 0.59
CA TRP A 165 -10.65 -10.05 0.10
C TRP A 165 -10.69 -11.25 -0.84
N GLU A 166 -11.86 -11.87 -0.96
CA GLU A 166 -12.11 -12.84 -2.02
C GLU A 166 -12.40 -12.12 -3.33
N TYR A 167 -11.84 -12.67 -4.41
CA TYR A 167 -11.90 -12.12 -5.75
C TYR A 167 -12.32 -13.21 -6.73
N SER A 168 -13.33 -12.93 -7.55
CA SER A 168 -13.69 -13.80 -8.67
C SER A 168 -14.24 -12.98 -9.83
N TYR A 169 -14.00 -13.45 -11.04
CA TYR A 169 -14.55 -12.87 -12.26
C TYR A 169 -14.93 -13.98 -13.22
N ASP A 170 -16.14 -13.88 -13.78
CA ASP A 170 -16.54 -14.71 -14.92
C ASP A 170 -17.44 -13.91 -15.88
N LYS A 171 -17.56 -14.40 -17.12
CA LYS A 171 -18.29 -13.70 -18.18
C LYS A 171 -19.79 -13.59 -17.90
N GLN A 172 -20.36 -14.49 -17.10
CA GLN A 172 -21.80 -14.56 -16.82
C GLN A 172 -22.18 -13.67 -15.64
N ASN A 173 -21.43 -13.75 -14.53
CA ASN A 173 -21.74 -13.07 -13.28
C ASN A 173 -20.96 -11.77 -13.09
N GLY A 174 -19.96 -11.50 -13.93
CA GLY A 174 -19.12 -10.31 -13.85
C GLY A 174 -18.12 -10.37 -12.71
N LEU A 175 -17.72 -9.20 -12.18
CA LEU A 175 -16.76 -9.10 -11.08
C LEU A 175 -17.47 -9.27 -9.73
N ARG A 176 -16.94 -10.14 -8.88
CA ARG A 176 -17.42 -10.34 -7.51
C ARG A 176 -16.29 -10.17 -6.50
N ILE A 177 -16.53 -9.29 -5.52
CA ILE A 177 -15.67 -9.03 -4.36
C ILE A 177 -16.42 -9.38 -3.08
N GLU A 178 -15.81 -10.16 -2.21
CA GLU A 178 -16.29 -10.40 -0.86
C GLU A 178 -15.21 -10.03 0.14
N SER A 179 -15.39 -8.95 0.89
CA SER A 179 -14.36 -8.51 1.83
C SER A 179 -14.38 -9.26 3.16
N GLY A 180 -15.45 -10.00 3.46
CA GLY A 180 -15.53 -10.95 4.57
C GLY A 180 -15.17 -10.36 5.95
N ASN A 181 -14.69 -11.23 6.84
CA ASN A 181 -14.11 -10.77 8.10
C ASN A 181 -12.68 -10.26 7.85
N PRO A 182 -12.25 -9.16 8.50
CA PRO A 182 -10.91 -8.65 8.34
C PRO A 182 -9.86 -9.71 8.68
N PHE A 183 -8.96 -9.93 7.72
CA PHE A 183 -7.79 -10.79 7.91
C PHE A 183 -6.55 -9.98 8.31
N ARG A 184 -6.47 -8.71 7.92
CA ARG A 184 -5.37 -7.78 8.22
C ARG A 184 -5.58 -7.12 9.59
N PRO A 185 -4.53 -6.61 10.26
CA PRO A 185 -4.66 -5.93 11.54
C PRO A 185 -5.24 -4.52 11.39
N ILE A 186 -5.88 -4.03 12.45
CA ILE A 186 -6.24 -2.61 12.56
C ILE A 186 -5.00 -1.83 12.97
N ILE A 187 -4.58 -0.88 12.13
CA ILE A 187 -3.41 -0.05 12.40
C ILE A 187 -3.85 1.29 12.98
N SER A 188 -3.15 1.73 14.03
CA SER A 188 -3.23 3.10 14.53
C SER A 188 -2.45 4.03 13.60
N ASP A 189 -3.17 4.80 12.80
CA ASP A 189 -2.63 5.61 11.71
C ASP A 189 -2.28 7.05 12.13
N GLY A 190 -2.63 7.46 13.35
CA GLY A 190 -2.45 8.82 13.85
C GLY A 190 -1.01 9.36 13.82
N ILE A 191 -0.01 8.46 13.74
CA ILE A 191 1.39 8.83 13.58
C ILE A 191 1.69 9.51 12.22
N ILE A 192 0.91 9.23 11.17
CA ILE A 192 1.09 9.79 9.83
C ILE A 192 0.92 11.32 9.84
N GLY A 193 -0.05 11.81 10.61
CA GLY A 193 -0.31 13.24 10.80
C GLY A 193 0.52 13.90 11.91
N SER A 194 1.56 13.24 12.44
CA SER A 194 2.34 13.81 13.53
C SER A 194 3.24 14.95 13.04
N THR A 195 3.23 16.06 13.79
CA THR A 195 4.10 17.23 13.53
C THR A 195 5.52 17.03 14.08
N LEU A 196 5.67 16.18 15.10
CA LEU A 196 6.96 15.80 15.67
C LEU A 196 7.46 14.48 15.04
N PRO A 197 8.78 14.30 14.88
CA PRO A 197 9.32 13.02 14.46
C PRO A 197 8.88 11.93 15.42
N ARG A 198 8.21 10.91 14.89
CA ARG A 198 7.82 9.72 15.65
C ARG A 198 8.32 8.50 14.92
N ALA A 199 9.08 7.66 15.63
CA ALA A 199 9.54 6.41 15.08
C ALA A 199 8.36 5.44 14.92
N THR A 200 8.31 4.78 13.78
CA THR A 200 7.58 3.53 13.63
C THR A 200 8.44 2.43 14.23
N TRP A 201 7.85 1.60 15.09
CA TRP A 201 8.57 0.53 15.79
C TRP A 201 8.19 -0.86 15.31
N THR A 202 7.18 -0.93 14.46
CA THR A 202 6.55 -2.16 13.97
C THR A 202 6.40 -2.06 12.47
N ASP A 203 6.57 -3.19 11.81
CA ASP A 203 6.30 -3.34 10.39
C ASP A 203 5.54 -4.65 10.13
N TYR A 204 5.02 -4.77 8.91
CA TYR A 204 4.11 -5.83 8.54
C TYR A 204 4.55 -6.51 7.25
N TYR A 205 4.22 -7.80 7.17
CA TYR A 205 4.22 -8.57 5.95
C TYR A 205 2.79 -9.02 5.66
N TYR A 206 2.34 -8.81 4.42
CA TYR A 206 1.02 -9.21 3.95
C TYR A 206 1.17 -10.23 2.83
N GLY A 207 0.76 -11.46 3.11
CA GLY A 207 0.64 -12.52 2.13
C GLY A 207 -0.80 -12.97 1.96
N LYS A 208 -1.01 -13.86 0.99
CA LYS A 208 -2.32 -14.47 0.74
C LYS A 208 -2.82 -15.26 1.96
N GLU A 209 -1.97 -16.11 2.52
CA GLU A 209 -2.30 -17.05 3.60
C GLU A 209 -1.93 -16.56 5.00
N TYR A 210 -0.98 -15.61 5.10
CA TYR A 210 -0.47 -15.10 6.36
C TYR A 210 -0.45 -13.58 6.37
N TYR A 211 -0.62 -12.97 7.54
CA TYR A 211 0.08 -11.73 7.83
C TYR A 211 1.01 -11.94 9.03
N VAL A 212 2.07 -11.14 9.06
CA VAL A 212 3.03 -11.10 10.15
C VAL A 212 3.24 -9.66 10.57
N GLU A 213 3.13 -9.40 11.86
CA GLU A 213 3.57 -8.17 12.51
C GLU A 213 4.89 -8.46 13.22
N TYR A 214 5.91 -7.64 12.96
CA TYR A 214 7.23 -7.82 13.54
C TYR A 214 7.81 -6.46 13.93
N PRO A 215 8.67 -6.39 14.95
CA PRO A 215 9.26 -5.13 15.36
C PRO A 215 10.31 -4.72 14.34
N LEU A 216 10.54 -3.42 14.15
CA LEU A 216 11.68 -2.93 13.38
C LEU A 216 13.02 -3.14 14.12
N SER A 217 12.95 -3.37 15.43
CA SER A 217 14.09 -3.62 16.30
C SER A 217 13.60 -4.33 17.58
N PRO A 218 14.03 -5.58 17.85
CA PRO A 218 13.53 -6.39 18.97
C PRO A 218 14.22 -6.08 20.30
N PHE A 219 14.52 -4.80 20.60
CA PHE A 219 15.18 -4.39 21.85
C PHE A 219 14.22 -3.78 22.87
N GLY A 220 14.55 -3.97 24.14
CA GLY A 220 13.72 -3.53 25.25
C GLY A 220 12.36 -4.21 25.24
N ASN A 221 11.29 -3.42 25.24
CA ASN A 221 9.91 -3.91 25.29
C ASN A 221 9.26 -4.06 23.90
N ASN A 222 10.05 -3.98 22.81
CA ASN A 222 9.56 -4.03 21.43
C ASN A 222 9.89 -5.37 20.75
N ASP A 223 9.61 -6.49 21.40
CA ASP A 223 9.99 -7.84 20.97
C ASP A 223 8.81 -8.67 20.44
N LYS A 224 7.62 -8.07 20.35
CA LYS A 224 6.39 -8.75 19.91
C LYS A 224 6.46 -9.19 18.45
N PHE A 225 6.06 -10.42 18.20
CA PHE A 225 5.94 -11.00 16.87
C PHE A 225 4.59 -11.68 16.75
N ILE A 226 3.69 -11.14 15.93
CA ILE A 226 2.32 -11.64 15.78
C ILE A 226 2.19 -12.30 14.42
N VAL A 227 1.61 -13.49 14.41
CA VAL A 227 1.32 -14.24 13.21
C VAL A 227 -0.16 -14.52 13.16
N ARG A 228 -0.78 -14.26 12.01
CA ARG A 228 -2.12 -14.77 11.72
C ARG A 228 -2.12 -15.54 10.43
N LYS A 229 -2.59 -16.78 10.50
CA LYS A 229 -2.91 -17.59 9.32
C LYS A 229 -4.38 -17.43 8.98
N ARG A 230 -4.71 -17.42 7.69
CA ARG A 230 -6.09 -17.24 7.22
C ARG A 230 -6.99 -18.34 7.81
N GLY A 231 -8.11 -17.92 8.39
CA GLY A 231 -9.05 -18.82 9.06
C GLY A 231 -8.69 -19.18 10.50
N GLU A 232 -7.54 -18.74 11.00
CA GLU A 232 -7.05 -18.99 12.37
C GLU A 232 -6.96 -17.67 13.16
N PRO A 233 -7.05 -17.72 14.50
CA PRO A 233 -6.82 -16.55 15.35
C PRO A 233 -5.34 -16.10 15.32
N GLU A 234 -5.09 -14.88 15.78
CA GLU A 234 -3.74 -14.36 15.97
C GLU A 234 -2.99 -15.15 17.05
N ARG A 235 -1.70 -15.38 16.79
CA ARG A 235 -0.74 -15.97 17.74
C ARG A 235 0.34 -14.94 18.01
N GLU A 236 0.51 -14.59 19.27
CA GLU A 236 1.57 -13.69 19.74
C GLU A 236 2.76 -14.51 20.26
N PHE A 237 3.95 -14.16 19.77
CA PHE A 237 5.23 -14.69 20.21
C PHE A 237 6.15 -13.53 20.62
N SER A 238 7.25 -13.84 21.29
CA SER A 238 8.32 -12.89 21.61
C SER A 238 9.61 -13.32 20.92
N LEU A 239 10.24 -12.40 20.19
CA LEU A 239 11.60 -12.55 19.66
C LEU A 239 12.67 -12.18 20.69
N GLY A 240 12.25 -11.77 21.89
CA GLY A 240 13.13 -11.40 22.99
C GLY A 240 14.06 -12.54 23.34
N ASN A 241 15.35 -12.23 23.51
CA ASN A 241 16.43 -13.18 23.83
C ASN A 241 16.70 -14.26 22.75
N GLN A 242 15.98 -14.26 21.63
CA GLN A 242 16.22 -15.21 20.52
C GLN A 242 17.27 -14.71 19.53
N ILE A 243 17.51 -13.40 19.49
CA ILE A 243 18.45 -12.75 18.56
C ILE A 243 19.57 -12.12 19.38
N GLN A 244 20.82 -12.48 19.08
CA GLN A 244 21.99 -11.88 19.72
C GLN A 244 22.35 -10.54 19.04
N GLY A 245 22.72 -9.54 19.85
CA GLY A 245 23.18 -8.21 19.39
C GLY A 245 22.09 -7.30 18.83
N ASP A 246 22.46 -6.08 18.43
CA ASP A 246 21.51 -5.05 17.98
C ASP A 246 21.07 -5.27 16.52
N CYS A 247 19.97 -6.00 16.31
CA CYS A 247 19.33 -6.34 15.04
C CYS A 247 18.22 -5.34 14.67
N TYR A 248 18.44 -4.57 13.60
CA TYR A 248 17.44 -3.69 13.01
C TYR A 248 16.91 -4.34 11.74
N PHE A 249 15.63 -4.72 11.73
CA PHE A 249 15.00 -5.32 10.57
C PHE A 249 15.06 -4.31 9.42
N ASN A 250 15.85 -4.66 8.41
CA ASN A 250 16.20 -3.76 7.34
C ASN A 250 15.54 -4.25 6.06
N VAL A 251 14.54 -3.50 5.60
CA VAL A 251 13.69 -3.84 4.46
C VAL A 251 14.41 -3.63 3.11
N THR A 252 15.74 -3.80 3.03
CA THR A 252 16.44 -3.77 1.74
C THR A 252 15.97 -4.89 0.82
N SER A 253 15.48 -5.98 1.40
CA SER A 253 14.70 -7.01 0.72
C SER A 253 13.35 -7.17 1.42
N GLU A 254 12.28 -7.34 0.64
CA GLU A 254 10.97 -7.67 1.20
C GLU A 254 11.01 -9.02 1.93
N PRO A 255 10.37 -9.14 3.10
CA PRO A 255 10.23 -10.42 3.78
C PRO A 255 9.44 -11.42 2.91
N SER A 256 9.61 -12.71 3.19
CA SER A 256 8.90 -13.77 2.47
C SER A 256 8.52 -14.92 3.37
N ILE A 257 7.56 -15.74 2.94
CA ILE A 257 7.17 -16.97 3.62
C ILE A 257 7.30 -18.15 2.65
N THR A 258 7.97 -19.20 3.10
CA THR A 258 8.05 -20.50 2.39
C THR A 258 8.00 -21.60 3.43
N ASP A 259 7.15 -22.61 3.24
CA ASP A 259 7.00 -23.77 4.14
C ASP A 259 6.89 -23.40 5.64
N ASN A 260 5.99 -22.46 5.96
CA ASN A 260 5.79 -21.91 7.32
C ASN A 260 7.01 -21.21 7.94
N ILE A 261 8.03 -20.88 7.15
CA ILE A 261 9.19 -20.11 7.60
C ILE A 261 9.09 -18.69 7.08
N PHE A 262 9.03 -17.74 8.00
CA PHE A 262 9.15 -16.32 7.71
C PHE A 262 10.62 -15.92 7.63
N SER A 263 11.03 -15.42 6.47
CA SER A 263 12.40 -14.98 6.20
C SER A 263 12.44 -13.46 6.12
N VAL A 264 13.29 -12.85 6.94
CA VAL A 264 13.45 -11.38 6.99
C VAL A 264 14.91 -11.01 7.22
N GLU A 265 15.39 -10.00 6.51
CA GLU A 265 16.74 -9.47 6.71
C GLU A 265 16.79 -8.50 7.90
N CYS A 266 17.85 -8.58 8.69
CA CYS A 266 18.21 -7.54 9.62
C CYS A 266 19.68 -7.12 9.52
N LYS A 267 19.95 -5.87 9.85
CA LYS A 267 21.30 -5.36 10.07
C LYS A 267 21.66 -5.58 11.53
N LYS A 268 22.77 -6.25 11.80
CA LYS A 268 23.30 -6.42 13.15
C LYS A 268 24.50 -5.52 13.39
N TYR A 269 24.52 -4.89 14.56
CA TYR A 269 25.67 -4.19 15.08
C TYR A 269 26.27 -5.00 16.24
N THR A 270 27.54 -5.40 16.12
CA THR A 270 28.30 -5.99 17.22
C THR A 270 29.19 -4.92 17.85
N SER A 271 29.54 -5.12 19.13
CA SER A 271 30.45 -4.25 19.89
C SER A 271 31.80 -4.00 19.21
N ASP A 272 32.19 -4.88 18.29
CA ASP A 272 33.50 -4.86 17.60
C ASP A 272 33.47 -4.09 16.26
N SER A 273 32.47 -3.23 16.04
CA SER A 273 32.36 -2.21 14.97
C SER A 273 32.11 -2.68 13.52
N GLY A 274 31.67 -3.92 13.31
CA GLY A 274 31.23 -4.40 12.00
C GLY A 274 29.71 -4.34 11.80
N GLU A 275 29.23 -3.66 10.75
CA GLU A 275 27.86 -3.86 10.24
C GLU A 275 27.83 -5.20 9.52
N SER A 276 27.02 -6.14 10.01
CA SER A 276 26.71 -7.39 9.31
C SER A 276 25.25 -7.43 8.90
N ARG A 277 24.95 -8.14 7.81
CA ARG A 277 23.57 -8.42 7.39
C ARG A 277 23.28 -9.86 7.66
N VAL A 278 22.12 -10.13 8.23
CA VAL A 278 21.72 -11.46 8.65
C VAL A 278 20.33 -11.74 8.12
N LEU A 279 20.15 -12.91 7.53
CA LEU A 279 18.83 -13.43 7.19
C LEU A 279 18.32 -14.26 8.38
N LEU A 280 17.24 -13.79 9.01
CA LEU A 280 16.54 -14.52 10.06
C LEU A 280 15.44 -15.37 9.44
N LYS A 281 15.40 -16.64 9.82
CA LYS A 281 14.31 -17.57 9.50
C LYS A 281 13.56 -17.91 10.78
N ILE A 282 12.28 -17.56 10.82
CA ILE A 282 11.41 -17.71 11.99
C ILE A 282 10.31 -18.71 11.65
N ASN A 283 10.18 -19.76 12.46
CA ASN A 283 9.10 -20.73 12.31
C ASN A 283 7.77 -20.12 12.80
N LEU A 284 6.78 -20.04 11.93
CA LEU A 284 5.51 -19.35 12.18
C LEU A 284 4.57 -20.05 13.17
N ASP A 285 4.80 -21.34 13.44
CA ASP A 285 3.98 -22.12 14.37
C ASP A 285 4.49 -22.03 15.81
N THR A 286 5.80 -21.83 15.96
CA THR A 286 6.46 -21.78 17.28
C THR A 286 6.96 -20.40 17.65
N GLY A 287 7.06 -19.47 16.70
CA GLY A 287 7.68 -18.16 16.86
C GLY A 287 9.19 -18.22 17.11
N LYS A 288 9.83 -19.37 16.86
CA LYS A 288 11.26 -19.57 17.13
C LYS A 288 12.13 -19.19 15.95
N VAL A 289 13.23 -18.49 16.21
CA VAL A 289 14.33 -18.31 15.24
C VAL A 289 14.99 -19.67 15.03
N VAL A 290 14.92 -20.21 13.82
CA VAL A 290 15.47 -21.53 13.46
C VAL A 290 16.79 -21.44 12.71
N VAL A 291 17.04 -20.34 12.01
CA VAL A 291 18.30 -20.10 11.29
C VAL A 291 18.66 -18.62 11.35
N GLU A 292 19.96 -18.39 11.54
CA GLU A 292 20.61 -17.10 11.42
C GLU A 292 21.74 -17.23 10.38
N GLU A 293 21.54 -16.68 9.18
CA GLU A 293 22.50 -16.80 8.06
C GLU A 293 23.18 -15.45 7.79
N ASP A 294 24.51 -15.40 7.91
CA ASP A 294 25.29 -14.23 7.54
C ASP A 294 25.23 -13.99 6.02
N ARG A 295 24.86 -12.76 5.64
CA ARG A 295 24.96 -12.26 4.26
C ARG A 295 26.18 -11.36 4.16
N ALA A 296 27.15 -11.78 3.35
CA ALA A 296 28.33 -10.96 3.04
C ALA A 296 27.90 -9.57 2.52
N VAL A 297 28.51 -8.53 3.08
CA VAL A 297 28.32 -7.14 2.63
C VAL A 297 28.99 -7.00 1.26
N GLY A 298 28.23 -7.26 0.20
CA GLY A 298 28.70 -7.12 -1.18
C GLY A 298 28.57 -8.37 -2.03
N SER A 299 27.33 -8.75 -2.38
CA SER A 299 27.09 -9.32 -3.70
C SER A 299 25.80 -8.72 -4.27
N SER A 300 25.95 -7.74 -5.17
CA SER A 300 24.90 -7.51 -6.15
C SER A 300 24.79 -8.79 -6.95
N SER A 301 23.81 -9.63 -6.64
CA SER A 301 23.39 -10.71 -7.53
C SER A 301 23.06 -10.08 -8.88
N ARG A 302 23.98 -10.22 -9.83
CA ARG A 302 23.70 -9.96 -11.24
C ARG A 302 22.53 -10.84 -11.62
N ARG A 303 21.47 -10.20 -12.07
CA ARG A 303 20.31 -10.83 -12.73
C ARG A 303 20.80 -11.95 -13.66
N SER A 304 20.46 -13.19 -13.33
CA SER A 304 20.25 -14.19 -14.36
C SER A 304 18.77 -14.13 -14.71
N CYS A 305 18.50 -13.43 -15.80
CA CYS A 305 17.20 -13.37 -16.44
C CYS A 305 16.90 -14.79 -16.95
N VAL A 306 15.96 -15.50 -16.32
CA VAL A 306 15.41 -16.75 -16.86
C VAL A 306 13.98 -16.47 -17.30
N VAL A 307 13.88 -16.21 -18.60
CA VAL A 307 12.81 -16.59 -19.53
C VAL A 307 11.37 -16.53 -19.00
N CYS A 308 10.73 -15.45 -19.43
CA CYS A 308 9.30 -15.27 -19.60
C CYS A 308 8.67 -16.47 -20.35
N THR A 309 7.76 -17.20 -19.71
CA THR A 309 6.77 -18.02 -20.44
C THR A 309 5.38 -17.47 -20.14
N LYS A 310 4.83 -16.74 -21.12
CA LYS A 310 3.43 -16.37 -21.21
C LYS A 310 2.58 -17.63 -21.16
N MET A 311 1.69 -17.76 -20.18
CA MET A 311 0.46 -18.53 -20.35
C MET A 311 -0.69 -17.54 -20.59
N VAL A 312 -1.06 -17.43 -21.86
CA VAL A 312 -2.34 -16.89 -22.31
C VAL A 312 -3.36 -18.00 -22.05
N TYR A 313 -4.35 -17.76 -21.20
CA TYR A 313 -5.57 -18.55 -21.20
C TYR A 313 -6.68 -17.74 -21.85
N LEU A 314 -7.28 -18.35 -22.88
CA LEU A 314 -8.51 -17.96 -23.57
C LEU A 314 -9.72 -18.02 -22.63
#